data_AF-A0A2U9CTG2-F1
#
_entry.id   AF-A0A2U9CTG2-F1
#
_cell.length_a   1.000
_cell.length_b   1.000
_cell.length_c   1.000
_cell.angle_alpha   90.00
_cell.angle_beta   90.00
_cell.angle_gamma   90.00
#
_symmetry.space_group_name_H-M   'P 1'
#
loop_
_entity.id
_entity.type
_entity.pdbx_description
1 polymer ?
#
loop_
_entity_poly.entity_id
_entity_poly.type
_entity_poly.pdbx_seq_one_letter_code
_entity_poly.pdbx_strand_id
1 'polypeptide(L)'
;MKMKAGCSQLKPVVLILIFNSCLYASCQRTGLQVCKLCSGPVLNGTAVGQFCSVSAGRIEGRCCLSNDNTTDPERIIGLDLSNCSLTHVEDLHEASTALMIDLSLNPIVNLSDTAFQGFMELNYMIVPGDIACPGGNVSWSKVEVKEGNRLCEGQKNTCNQTGQLLQLC
;
A
#
# COMPACT_ATOMS: atom_id res chain seq x y z
N MET A 1 6.66 -76.61 -52.95
CA MET A 1 5.76 -75.63 -52.30
C MET A 1 5.84 -75.86 -50.78
N LYS A 2 6.61 -75.03 -50.07
CA LYS A 2 6.80 -75.11 -48.61
C LYS A 2 6.13 -73.91 -47.96
N MET A 3 5.25 -74.18 -47.00
CA MET A 3 4.71 -73.20 -46.04
C MET A 3 5.58 -73.13 -44.77
N LYS A 4 5.36 -72.07 -43.99
CA LYS A 4 5.68 -71.83 -42.56
C LYS A 4 7.11 -71.35 -42.26
N ALA A 5 7.38 -70.49 -41.27
CA ALA A 5 6.56 -69.91 -40.19
C ALA A 5 7.07 -68.49 -39.84
N GLY A 6 6.20 -67.66 -39.27
CA GLY A 6 6.53 -66.30 -38.83
C GLY A 6 7.35 -66.24 -37.54
N CYS A 7 7.91 -65.05 -37.27
CA CYS A 7 8.35 -64.65 -35.96
C CYS A 7 7.75 -63.26 -35.66
N SER A 8 6.88 -63.23 -34.65
CA SER A 8 6.20 -62.04 -34.14
C SER A 8 7.22 -61.15 -33.43
N GLN A 9 7.48 -59.96 -33.99
CA GLN A 9 8.22 -58.91 -33.29
C GLN A 9 7.20 -57.88 -32.80
N LEU A 10 6.83 -57.95 -31.51
CA LEU A 10 6.10 -56.87 -30.85
C LEU A 10 7.01 -55.63 -30.89
N LYS A 11 6.56 -54.58 -31.59
CA LYS A 11 7.23 -53.28 -31.53
C LYS A 11 6.98 -52.67 -30.15
N PRO A 12 8.00 -52.27 -29.38
CA PRO A 12 7.77 -51.50 -28.17
C PRO A 12 7.26 -50.12 -28.59
N VAL A 13 6.00 -49.82 -28.28
CA VAL A 13 5.46 -48.48 -28.42
C VAL A 13 5.98 -47.67 -27.23
N VAL A 14 6.98 -46.83 -27.48
CA VAL A 14 7.47 -45.87 -26.48
C VAL A 14 6.42 -44.78 -26.35
N LEU A 15 5.67 -44.81 -25.24
CA LEU A 15 4.70 -43.77 -24.92
C LEU A 15 5.44 -42.57 -24.31
N ILE A 16 5.76 -41.57 -25.13
CA ILE A 16 6.33 -40.31 -24.67
C ILE A 16 5.19 -39.46 -24.12
N LEU A 17 5.02 -39.45 -22.80
CA LEU A 17 4.12 -38.52 -22.11
C LEU A 17 4.80 -37.14 -22.05
N ILE A 18 4.49 -36.28 -23.00
CA ILE A 18 4.86 -34.86 -22.92
C ILE A 18 3.94 -34.21 -21.88
N PHE A 19 4.41 -34.12 -20.64
CA PHE A 19 3.78 -33.28 -19.63
C PHE A 19 4.01 -31.83 -20.04
N ASN A 20 3.02 -31.25 -20.70
CA ASN A 20 2.98 -29.82 -20.97
C ASN A 20 2.63 -29.14 -19.64
N SER A 21 3.62 -29.03 -18.76
CA SER A 21 3.53 -28.23 -17.55
C SER A 21 3.46 -26.77 -17.99
N CYS A 22 2.25 -26.32 -18.31
CA CYS A 22 1.94 -24.90 -18.36
C CYS A 22 2.08 -24.39 -16.92
N LEU A 23 3.29 -23.99 -16.57
CA LEU A 23 3.53 -23.08 -15.46
C LEU A 23 2.89 -21.74 -15.89
N TYR A 24 1.57 -21.64 -15.74
CA TYR A 24 0.92 -20.34 -15.59
C TYR A 24 1.32 -19.80 -14.23
N ALA A 25 2.59 -19.41 -14.10
CA ALA A 25 2.98 -18.40 -13.15
C ALA A 25 2.48 -17.06 -13.70
N SER A 26 1.15 -16.91 -13.74
CA SER A 26 0.54 -15.59 -13.67
C SER A 26 0.83 -15.10 -12.25
N CYS A 27 2.05 -14.62 -12.00
CA CYS A 27 2.25 -13.66 -10.93
C CYS A 27 1.43 -12.43 -11.34
N GLN A 28 0.12 -12.44 -11.08
CA GLN A 28 -0.57 -11.18 -10.82
C GLN A 28 0.20 -10.60 -9.65
N ARG A 29 1.07 -9.61 -9.90
CA ARG A 29 1.31 -8.58 -8.90
C ARG A 29 -0.08 -8.09 -8.55
N THR A 30 -0.63 -8.56 -7.44
CA THR A 30 -1.82 -7.99 -6.84
C THR A 30 -1.39 -6.56 -6.51
N GLY A 31 -1.64 -5.63 -7.44
CA GLY A 31 -1.27 -4.25 -7.24
C GLY A 31 -1.88 -3.77 -5.94
N LEU A 32 -1.11 -2.99 -5.18
CA LEU A 32 -1.48 -2.46 -3.86
C LEU A 32 -2.91 -1.88 -3.93
N GLN A 33 -3.86 -2.50 -3.22
CA GLN A 33 -5.28 -2.16 -3.31
C GLN A 33 -5.52 -0.75 -2.78
N VAL A 34 -4.78 -0.36 -1.74
CA VAL A 34 -4.86 0.98 -1.14
C VAL A 34 -4.56 2.09 -2.16
N CYS A 35 -3.70 1.81 -3.15
CA CYS A 35 -3.37 2.77 -4.21
C CYS A 35 -4.50 2.97 -5.23
N LYS A 36 -5.56 2.17 -5.15
CA LYS A 36 -6.74 2.22 -6.02
C LYS A 36 -8.04 2.43 -5.23
N LEU A 37 -7.94 2.77 -3.94
CA LEU A 37 -9.10 2.96 -3.05
C LEU A 37 -10.07 4.01 -3.60
N CYS A 38 -9.55 5.00 -4.33
CA CYS A 38 -10.34 5.89 -5.16
C CYS A 38 -9.68 6.14 -6.53
N SER A 39 -10.48 6.58 -7.49
CA SER A 39 -10.06 6.79 -8.88
C SER A 39 -9.03 7.92 -9.03
N GLY A 40 -8.23 7.80 -10.10
CA GLY A 40 -7.27 8.82 -10.52
C GLY A 40 -5.88 8.65 -9.88
N PRO A 41 -4.86 9.32 -10.43
CA PRO A 41 -3.52 9.32 -9.85
C PRO A 41 -3.37 10.44 -8.80
N VAL A 42 -2.30 10.36 -8.01
CA VAL A 42 -1.78 11.52 -7.26
C VAL A 42 -1.54 12.68 -8.23
N LEU A 43 -2.05 13.87 -7.90
CA LEU A 43 -1.87 15.07 -8.73
C LEU A 43 -0.67 15.88 -8.26
N ASN A 44 0.17 16.38 -9.19
CA ASN A 44 1.39 17.12 -8.86
C ASN A 44 1.18 18.35 -7.95
N GLY A 45 -0.01 18.96 -7.96
CA GLY A 45 -0.33 20.12 -7.14
C GLY A 45 -0.74 19.81 -5.70
N THR A 46 -0.96 18.54 -5.36
CA THR A 46 -1.33 18.10 -4.01
C THR A 46 -0.10 18.04 -3.11
N ALA A 47 -0.30 18.03 -1.79
CA ALA A 47 0.79 17.88 -0.83
C ALA A 47 1.59 16.58 -1.08
N VAL A 48 0.88 15.47 -1.30
CA VAL A 48 1.50 14.16 -1.60
C VAL A 48 2.20 14.18 -2.96
N GLY A 49 1.64 14.83 -3.97
CA GLY A 49 2.28 14.96 -5.28
C GLY A 49 3.59 15.74 -5.23
N GLN A 50 3.60 16.86 -4.51
CA GLN A 50 4.80 17.66 -4.27
C GLN A 50 5.85 16.88 -3.46
N PHE A 51 5.42 16.23 -2.38
CA PHE A 51 6.27 15.35 -1.58
C PHE A 51 6.88 14.24 -2.45
N CYS A 52 6.06 13.58 -3.27
CA CYS A 52 6.52 12.50 -4.14
C CYS A 52 7.60 12.98 -5.13
N SER A 53 7.39 14.15 -5.72
CA SER A 53 8.38 14.76 -6.61
C SER A 53 9.70 15.06 -5.90
N VAL A 54 9.65 15.60 -4.68
CA VAL A 54 10.85 15.94 -3.89
C VAL A 54 11.59 14.69 -3.43
N SER A 55 10.86 13.63 -3.09
CA SER A 55 11.42 12.33 -2.69
C SER A 55 11.91 11.48 -3.86
N ALA A 56 11.84 11.99 -5.10
CA ALA A 56 12.13 11.23 -6.32
C ALA A 56 11.33 9.91 -6.42
N GLY A 57 10.13 9.90 -5.83
CA GLY A 57 9.24 8.74 -5.81
C GLY A 57 8.52 8.51 -7.13
N ARG A 58 7.90 7.34 -7.25
CA ARG A 58 7.09 6.95 -8.41
C ARG A 58 5.61 6.96 -8.05
N ILE A 59 4.81 7.68 -8.82
CA ILE A 59 3.35 7.66 -8.65
C ILE A 59 2.77 6.36 -9.22
N GLU A 60 1.99 5.65 -8.41
CA GLU A 60 1.14 4.53 -8.82
C GLU A 60 -0.25 4.69 -8.22
N GLY A 61 -1.24 5.02 -9.06
CA GLY A 61 -2.57 5.38 -8.59
C GLY A 61 -2.50 6.51 -7.56
N ARG A 62 -3.12 6.31 -6.40
CA ARG A 62 -3.15 7.22 -5.25
C ARG A 62 -1.90 7.15 -4.36
N CYS A 63 -0.93 6.32 -4.70
CA CYS A 63 0.30 6.16 -3.93
C CYS A 63 1.48 6.86 -4.56
N CYS A 64 2.34 7.39 -3.70
CA CYS A 64 3.74 7.63 -4.00
C CYS A 64 4.57 6.45 -3.47
N LEU A 65 5.22 5.74 -4.37
CA LEU A 65 6.11 4.63 -4.05
C LEU A 65 7.56 5.14 -3.95
N SER A 66 8.32 4.58 -3.00
CA SER A 66 9.78 4.80 -2.95
C SER A 66 10.41 4.31 -4.25
N ASN A 67 11.45 5.01 -4.71
CA ASN A 67 12.21 4.64 -5.89
C ASN A 67 13.50 3.89 -5.51
N ASP A 68 13.50 3.20 -4.37
CA ASP A 68 14.62 2.40 -3.92
C ASP A 68 14.78 1.16 -4.81
N ASN A 69 15.96 0.99 -5.41
CA ASN A 69 16.31 -0.17 -6.24
C ASN A 69 16.62 -1.42 -5.40
N THR A 70 16.14 -1.48 -4.17
CA THR A 70 16.33 -2.61 -3.26
C THR A 70 15.40 -3.77 -3.66
N THR A 71 15.78 -5.00 -3.33
CA THR A 71 14.92 -6.19 -3.48
C THR A 71 13.67 -6.19 -2.58
N ASP A 72 13.47 -5.12 -1.79
CA ASP A 72 12.33 -4.97 -0.91
C ASP A 72 11.00 -4.79 -1.67
N PRO A 73 9.87 -5.18 -1.05
CA PRO A 73 8.55 -4.90 -1.60
C PRO A 73 8.35 -3.39 -1.82
N GLU A 74 7.52 -3.04 -2.81
CA GLU A 74 7.21 -1.64 -3.15
C GLU A 74 6.74 -0.87 -1.91
N ARG A 75 7.59 0.03 -1.40
CA ARG A 75 7.32 0.81 -0.18
C ARG A 75 6.48 2.03 -0.51
N ILE A 76 5.30 2.16 0.07
CA ILE A 76 4.44 3.34 -0.07
C ILE A 76 4.97 4.42 0.87
N ILE A 77 5.48 5.53 0.32
CA ILE A 77 5.98 6.66 1.11
C ILE A 77 4.97 7.80 1.24
N GLY A 78 3.96 7.84 0.37
CA GLY A 78 2.88 8.81 0.43
C GLY A 78 1.57 8.23 -0.07
N LEU A 79 0.46 8.62 0.52
CA LEU A 79 -0.88 8.20 0.14
C LEU A 79 -1.80 9.42 0.03
N ASP A 80 -2.31 9.68 -1.17
CA ASP A 80 -3.25 10.77 -1.44
C ASP A 80 -4.66 10.19 -1.55
N LEU A 81 -5.49 10.32 -0.54
CA LEU A 81 -6.92 10.01 -0.63
C LEU A 81 -7.77 11.28 -0.55
N SER A 82 -7.19 12.42 -0.93
CA SER A 82 -7.89 13.70 -0.94
C SER A 82 -8.99 13.71 -2.00
N ASN A 83 -10.12 14.33 -1.66
CA ASN A 83 -11.27 14.51 -2.57
C ASN A 83 -11.79 13.20 -3.18
N CYS A 84 -11.88 12.16 -2.36
CA CYS A 84 -12.34 10.82 -2.76
C CYS A 84 -13.79 10.52 -2.34
N SER A 85 -14.51 11.54 -1.82
CA SER A 85 -15.86 11.39 -1.26
C SER A 85 -15.96 10.31 -0.15
N LEU A 86 -14.86 10.09 0.57
CA LEU A 86 -14.79 9.11 1.66
C LEU A 86 -15.60 9.61 2.85
N THR A 87 -16.48 8.76 3.38
CA THR A 87 -17.22 9.05 4.62
C THR A 87 -16.61 8.37 5.84
N HIS A 88 -15.84 7.30 5.60
CA HIS A 88 -15.17 6.48 6.60
C HIS A 88 -13.80 6.08 6.05
N VAL A 89 -12.85 5.84 6.95
CA VAL A 89 -11.49 5.38 6.61
C VAL A 89 -11.16 4.18 7.49
N GLU A 90 -11.01 3.04 6.85
CA GLU A 90 -10.65 1.76 7.47
C GLU A 90 -9.61 1.06 6.60
N ASP A 91 -8.82 0.18 7.22
CA ASP A 91 -7.87 -0.73 6.55
C ASP A 91 -6.86 -0.06 5.59
N LEU A 92 -6.01 0.80 6.15
CA LEU A 92 -4.90 1.41 5.39
C LEU A 92 -3.57 0.67 5.59
N HIS A 93 -3.56 -0.53 6.18
CA HIS A 93 -2.33 -1.19 6.63
C HIS A 93 -1.32 -1.50 5.51
N GLU A 94 -1.77 -1.65 4.25
CA GLU A 94 -0.86 -1.75 3.09
C GLU A 94 0.08 -0.53 2.96
N ALA A 95 -0.35 0.63 3.45
CA ALA A 95 0.38 1.89 3.44
C ALA A 95 1.06 2.21 4.79
N SER A 96 1.27 1.24 5.68
CA SER A 96 1.87 1.46 7.02
C SER A 96 3.26 2.11 7.01
N THR A 97 3.95 2.08 5.87
CA THR A 97 5.26 2.72 5.65
C THR A 97 5.15 4.18 5.18
N ALA A 98 3.94 4.71 5.01
CA ALA A 98 3.73 6.05 4.50
C ALA A 98 4.22 7.12 5.48
N LEU A 99 5.02 8.06 4.96
CA LEU A 99 5.49 9.25 5.68
C LEU A 99 4.46 10.37 5.63
N MET A 100 3.62 10.40 4.59
CA MET A 100 2.60 11.41 4.36
C MET A 100 1.27 10.81 3.92
N ILE A 101 0.17 11.23 4.54
CA ILE A 101 -1.20 10.86 4.15
C ILE A 101 -2.07 12.11 4.02
N ASP A 102 -2.81 12.23 2.93
CA ASP A 102 -3.77 13.30 2.72
C ASP A 102 -5.20 12.74 2.60
N LEU A 103 -6.06 13.06 3.56
CA LEU A 103 -7.49 12.72 3.61
C LEU A 103 -8.38 13.96 3.43
N SER A 104 -7.80 15.11 3.06
CA SER A 104 -8.53 16.36 2.92
C SER A 104 -9.66 16.29 1.90
N LEU A 105 -10.59 17.25 1.97
CA LEU A 105 -11.69 17.37 1.01
C LEU A 105 -12.61 16.13 0.95
N ASN A 106 -12.74 15.39 2.06
CA ASN A 106 -13.67 14.27 2.19
C ASN A 106 -14.73 14.56 3.26
N PRO A 107 -15.96 14.04 3.11
CA PRO A 107 -17.03 14.13 4.12
C PRO A 107 -16.85 13.12 5.27
N ILE A 108 -15.64 13.03 5.82
CA ILE A 108 -15.33 12.13 6.94
C ILE A 108 -15.89 12.76 8.22
N VAL A 109 -16.56 11.97 9.05
CA VAL A 109 -17.13 12.44 10.34
C VAL A 109 -16.23 12.05 11.52
N ASN A 110 -15.55 10.91 11.42
CA ASN A 110 -14.59 10.43 12.40
C ASN A 110 -13.54 9.54 11.73
N LEU A 111 -12.38 9.41 12.39
CA LEU A 111 -11.36 8.45 12.02
C LEU A 111 -11.40 7.29 13.00
N SER A 112 -11.23 6.06 12.49
CA SER A 112 -11.03 4.91 13.35
C SER A 112 -9.64 4.97 13.98
N ASP A 113 -9.55 4.72 15.30
CA ASP A 113 -8.28 4.63 16.03
C ASP A 113 -7.38 3.50 15.51
N THR A 114 -7.96 2.47 14.87
CA THR A 114 -7.21 1.32 14.34
C THR A 114 -6.71 1.52 12.92
N ALA A 115 -7.27 2.47 12.15
CA ALA A 115 -6.93 2.66 10.74
C ALA A 115 -5.45 3.04 10.52
N PHE A 116 -4.82 3.61 11.55
CA PHE A 116 -3.43 4.06 11.53
C PHE A 116 -2.53 3.24 12.47
N GLN A 117 -3.00 2.10 12.97
CA GLN A 117 -2.16 1.22 13.77
C GLN A 117 -1.00 0.66 12.91
N GLY A 118 0.22 0.72 13.45
CA GLY A 118 1.45 0.29 12.76
C GLY A 118 2.10 1.35 11.87
N PHE A 119 1.54 2.55 11.77
CA PHE A 119 2.13 3.67 11.03
C PHE A 119 3.22 4.36 11.85
N MET A 120 4.36 3.68 12.00
CA MET A 120 5.47 4.15 12.83
C MET A 120 6.27 5.30 12.21
N GLU A 121 6.18 5.45 10.88
CA GLU A 121 6.95 6.43 10.12
C GLU A 121 6.12 7.65 9.70
N LEU A 122 4.80 7.62 9.92
CA LEU A 122 3.92 8.71 9.52
C LEU A 122 4.36 10.00 10.20
N ASN A 123 4.59 11.05 9.40
CA ASN A 123 5.13 12.30 9.89
C ASN A 123 4.29 13.51 9.46
N TYR A 124 3.49 13.36 8.42
CA TYR A 124 2.58 14.39 7.92
C TYR A 124 1.21 13.80 7.63
N MET A 125 0.17 14.38 8.21
CA MET A 125 -1.20 14.01 7.91
C MET A 125 -2.06 15.25 7.68
N ILE A 126 -2.86 15.23 6.63
CA ILE A 126 -3.84 16.28 6.33
C ILE A 126 -5.24 15.65 6.42
N VAL A 127 -6.11 16.22 7.24
CA VAL A 127 -7.48 15.74 7.45
C VAL A 127 -8.47 16.91 7.33
N PRO A 128 -9.78 16.66 7.16
CA PRO A 128 -10.78 17.73 7.25
C PRO A 128 -10.66 18.50 8.59
N GLY A 129 -10.91 19.82 8.58
CA GLY A 129 -10.56 20.70 9.70
C GLY A 129 -11.28 20.40 11.03
N ASP A 130 -12.48 19.85 10.94
CA ASP A 130 -13.32 19.39 12.04
C ASP A 130 -12.90 18.03 12.62
N ILE A 131 -12.04 17.30 11.93
CA ILE A 131 -11.48 16.02 12.36
C ILE A 131 -10.21 16.24 13.17
N ALA A 132 -10.10 15.58 14.33
CA ALA A 132 -8.89 15.59 15.13
C ALA A 132 -7.80 14.72 14.48
N CYS A 133 -6.53 15.07 14.71
CA CYS A 133 -5.42 14.20 14.33
C CYS A 133 -5.52 12.86 15.07
N PRO A 134 -5.15 11.72 14.44
CA PRO A 134 -5.09 10.43 15.13
C PRO A 134 -4.24 10.51 16.40
N GLY A 135 -4.71 9.91 17.49
CA GLY A 135 -4.08 10.00 18.81
C GLY A 135 -4.13 11.40 19.46
N GLY A 136 -4.87 12.35 18.88
CA GLY A 136 -5.03 13.72 19.38
C GLY A 136 -3.79 14.60 19.27
N ASN A 137 -3.92 15.88 19.64
CA ASN A 137 -2.84 16.88 19.48
C ASN A 137 -1.53 16.52 20.21
N VAL A 138 -1.61 15.74 21.30
CA VAL A 138 -0.43 15.35 22.08
C VAL A 138 0.51 14.44 21.30
N SER A 139 -0.03 13.64 20.38
CA SER A 139 0.70 12.69 19.53
C SER A 139 1.48 13.35 18.39
N TRP A 140 1.33 14.67 18.21
CA TRP A 140 1.96 15.43 17.14
C TRP A 140 2.79 16.58 17.70
N SER A 141 3.86 16.93 17.01
CA SER A 141 4.72 18.07 17.37
C SER A 141 4.02 19.39 17.06
N LYS A 142 3.24 19.41 15.99
CA LYS A 142 2.53 20.59 15.51
C LYS A 142 1.18 20.17 14.94
N VAL A 143 0.14 20.91 15.33
CA VAL A 143 -1.21 20.78 14.77
C VAL A 143 -1.72 22.17 14.42
N GLU A 144 -2.12 22.36 13.16
CA GLU A 144 -2.65 23.63 12.66
C GLU A 144 -3.94 23.40 11.87
N VAL A 145 -4.84 24.38 11.90
CA VAL A 145 -6.03 24.39 11.04
C VAL A 145 -5.87 25.53 10.05
N LYS A 146 -5.87 25.21 8.75
CA LYS A 146 -5.68 26.17 7.66
C LYS A 146 -6.60 25.81 6.51
N GLU A 147 -7.32 26.81 5.98
CA GLU A 147 -8.15 26.68 4.77
C GLU A 147 -9.15 25.50 4.83
N GLY A 148 -9.72 25.24 6.01
CA GLY A 148 -10.69 24.15 6.22
C GLY A 148 -10.08 22.77 6.40
N ASN A 149 -8.75 22.64 6.40
CA ASN A 149 -8.02 21.41 6.69
C ASN A 149 -7.29 21.50 8.02
N ARG A 150 -7.10 20.35 8.68
CA ARG A 150 -6.21 20.20 9.83
C ARG A 150 -4.95 19.47 9.39
N LEU A 151 -3.80 20.07 9.72
CA LEU A 151 -2.48 19.55 9.44
C LEU A 151 -1.89 19.01 10.74
N CYS A 152 -1.40 17.79 10.70
CA CYS A 152 -0.76 17.07 11.79
C CYS A 152 0.68 16.78 11.38
N GLU A 153 1.65 17.36 12.07
CA GLU A 153 3.06 17.29 11.68
C GLU A 153 3.95 16.82 12.83
N GLY A 154 4.93 15.98 12.50
CA GLY A 154 5.92 15.48 13.45
C GLY A 154 5.33 14.52 14.47
N GLN A 155 4.85 13.36 14.03
CA GLN A 155 4.35 12.32 14.93
C GLN A 155 5.41 12.02 16.00
N LYS A 156 4.98 12.04 17.26
CA LYS A 156 5.85 11.72 18.39
C LYS A 156 5.89 10.22 18.57
N ASN A 157 7.09 9.66 18.57
CA ASN A 157 7.29 8.25 18.91
C ASN A 157 7.08 8.05 20.42
N THR A 158 5.94 7.45 20.79
CA THR A 158 5.60 7.09 22.17
C THR A 158 6.22 5.73 22.58
N CYS A 159 6.69 4.93 21.63
CA CYS A 159 7.28 3.60 21.87
C CYS A 159 8.65 3.66 22.58
N ASN A 160 9.35 4.79 22.48
CA ASN A 160 10.63 5.00 23.16
C ASN A 160 10.48 5.44 24.63
N GLN A 161 9.25 5.63 25.12
CA GLN A 161 8.99 6.01 26.50
C GLN A 161 8.60 4.78 27.33
N THR A 162 9.62 4.19 27.98
CA THR A 162 9.54 3.25 29.12
C THR A 162 8.85 1.90 28.90
N GLY A 163 9.62 0.85 28.61
CA GLY A 163 9.67 -0.44 29.32
C GLY A 163 8.43 -1.32 29.55
N GLN A 164 7.21 -0.86 29.31
CA GLN A 164 5.97 -1.61 29.52
C GLN A 164 4.97 -1.24 28.41
N LEU A 165 4.62 -2.26 27.61
CA LEU A 165 3.75 -2.26 26.42
C LEU A 165 4.38 -1.82 25.09
N LEU A 166 5.25 -2.69 24.59
CA LEU A 166 5.65 -2.81 23.18
C LEU A 166 4.55 -3.42 22.27
N GLN A 167 3.32 -3.62 22.77
CA GLN A 167 2.30 -4.42 22.07
C GLN A 167 1.24 -3.58 21.33
N LEU A 168 1.35 -2.25 21.44
CA LEU A 168 0.51 -1.25 20.77
C LEU A 168 1.31 -0.38 19.78
N CYS A 169 2.63 -0.60 19.74
CA CYS A 169 3.49 -0.37 18.60
C CYS A 169 3.61 -1.74 17.89
#